data_AF-A0A9Q3DZS9-F1
#
_entry.id   AF-A0A9Q3DZS9-F1
#
_cell.length_a   1.000
_cell.length_b   1.000
_cell.length_c   1.000
_cell.angle_alpha   90.00
_cell.angle_beta   90.00
_cell.angle_gamma   90.00
#
_symmetry.space_group_name_H-M   'P 1'
#
loop_
_entity.id
_entity.type
_entity.pdbx_description
1 polymer ?
#
loop_
_entity_poly.entity_id
_entity_poly.type
_entity_poly.pdbx_seq_one_letter_code
_entity_poly.pdbx_strand_id
1 'polypeptide(L)'
;MDLVTELPQSGERSYNACLIIVDRYRKPAILLPCYKNDTAIYTDPLLWNRVISNTRLFKNIISDRYPKLTSALCTNIHRFFGTKLSFSTAYHPQTNGIGERMMQTLEDKN
;
A
#
# COMPACT_ATOMS: atom_id res chain seq x y z
N MET A 1 2.24 -3.01 3.15
CA MET A 1 1.66 -2.18 2.10
C MET A 1 2.59 -2.32 0.93
N ASP A 2 2.06 -2.62 -0.24
CA ASP A 2 2.88 -2.83 -1.43
C ASP A 2 2.21 -2.25 -2.67
N LEU A 3 3.01 -1.90 -3.67
CA LEU A 3 2.56 -1.38 -4.95
C LEU A 3 2.84 -2.40 -6.04
N VAL A 4 1.78 -2.97 -6.59
CA VAL A 4 1.87 -3.79 -7.81
C VAL A 4 1.74 -2.86 -9.01
N THR A 5 2.68 -2.97 -9.94
CA THR A 5 2.73 -2.15 -11.16
C THR A 5 2.73 -3.05 -12.39
N GLU A 6 2.65 -2.45 -13.59
CA GLU A 6 2.57 -3.20 -14.87
C GLU A 6 1.32 -4.07 -15.00
N LEU A 7 0.22 -3.67 -14.35
CA LEU A 7 -1.06 -4.36 -14.49
C LEU A 7 -1.70 -4.03 -15.85
N PRO A 8 -2.44 -4.98 -16.45
CA PRO A 8 -3.29 -4.68 -17.60
C PRO A 8 -4.24 -3.52 -17.28
N GLN A 9 -4.34 -2.58 -18.21
CA GLN A 9 -5.24 -1.43 -18.06
C GLN A 9 -6.67 -1.90 -17.88
N SER A 10 -7.28 -1.53 -16.75
CA SER A 10 -8.58 -2.08 -16.34
C SER A 10 -9.53 -1.00 -15.80
N GLY A 11 -10.83 -1.21 -16.04
CA GLY A 11 -11.93 -0.33 -15.62
C GLY A 11 -12.07 0.95 -16.45
N GLU A 12 -13.08 1.77 -16.16
CA GLU A 12 -13.38 3.01 -16.91
C GLU A 12 -12.23 4.04 -16.91
N ARG A 13 -11.37 3.98 -15.90
CA ARG A 13 -10.23 4.90 -15.73
C ARG A 13 -8.90 4.30 -16.21
N SER A 14 -8.90 3.08 -16.74
CA SER A 14 -7.69 2.41 -17.28
C SER A 14 -6.51 2.39 -16.32
N TYR A 15 -6.76 2.07 -15.04
CA TYR A 15 -5.71 1.94 -14.03
C TYR A 15 -4.73 0.83 -14.40
N ASN A 16 -3.44 1.03 -14.11
CA ASN A 16 -2.35 0.11 -14.46
C ASN A 16 -1.44 -0.25 -13.27
N ALA A 17 -1.86 0.10 -12.06
CA ALA A 17 -1.20 -0.27 -10.82
C ALA A 17 -2.23 -0.44 -9.70
N CYS A 18 -1.84 -1.12 -8.63
CA CYS A 18 -2.67 -1.28 -7.45
C CYS A 18 -1.82 -1.19 -6.17
N LEU A 19 -2.24 -0.31 -5.25
CA LEU A 19 -1.70 -0.27 -3.90
C LEU A 19 -2.48 -1.26 -3.03
N ILE A 20 -1.77 -2.24 -2.48
CA ILE A 20 -2.29 -3.33 -1.66
C ILE A 20 -1.95 -3.06 -0.19
N ILE A 21 -2.96 -3.14 0.67
CA ILE A 21 -2.80 -2.94 2.10
C ILE A 21 -3.44 -4.11 2.83
N VAL A 22 -2.65 -4.79 3.65
CA VAL A 22 -3.11 -5.92 4.43
C VAL A 22 -2.96 -5.63 5.91
N ASP A 23 -4.05 -5.74 6.68
CA ASP A 23 -3.98 -5.76 8.13
C ASP A 23 -3.45 -7.12 8.59
N ARG A 24 -2.38 -7.12 9.38
CA ARG A 24 -1.80 -8.36 9.92
C ARG A 24 -2.71 -9.09 10.91
N TYR A 25 -3.70 -8.39 11.49
CA TYR A 25 -4.56 -8.91 12.55
C TYR A 25 -6.01 -9.20 12.12
N ARG A 26 -6.43 -8.79 10.91
CA ARG A 26 -7.83 -8.95 10.42
C ARG A 26 -7.89 -9.13 8.89
N LYS A 27 -9.03 -9.62 8.38
CA LYS A 27 -9.39 -9.67 6.93
C LYS A 27 -10.18 -8.42 6.50
N PRO A 28 -10.39 -8.14 5.19
CA PRO A 28 -9.62 -8.52 4.00
C PRO A 28 -8.59 -7.44 3.61
N ALA A 29 -7.80 -7.71 2.57
CA ALA A 29 -6.91 -6.71 1.98
C ALA A 29 -7.71 -5.55 1.36
N ILE A 30 -7.16 -4.35 1.44
CA ILE A 30 -7.65 -3.17 0.76
C ILE A 30 -6.86 -3.04 -0.54
N LEU A 31 -7.58 -3.02 -1.66
CA LEU A 31 -7.03 -2.83 -3.01
C LEU A 31 -7.40 -1.43 -3.50
N LEU A 32 -6.39 -0.62 -3.78
CA LEU A 32 -6.55 0.75 -4.26
C LEU A 32 -5.99 0.83 -5.68
N PRO A 33 -6.84 0.87 -6.72
CA PRO A 33 -6.35 1.04 -8.09
C PRO A 33 -5.77 2.45 -8.27
N CYS A 34 -4.63 2.54 -8.93
CA CYS A 34 -3.89 3.76 -9.16
C CYS A 34 -3.08 3.67 -10.47
N TYR A 35 -2.31 4.71 -10.78
CA TYR A 35 -1.38 4.67 -11.90
C TYR A 35 0.06 4.43 -11.42
N LYS A 36 0.80 3.63 -12.19
CA LYS A 36 2.23 3.39 -11.97
C LYS A 36 2.98 4.71 -11.78
N ASN A 37 2.71 5.67 -12.65
CA ASN A 37 3.39 6.96 -12.71
C ASN A 37 2.78 8.03 -11.79
N ASP A 38 1.78 7.69 -10.97
CA ASP A 38 1.25 8.63 -9.99
C ASP A 38 2.32 9.04 -8.98
N THR A 39 2.33 10.32 -8.67
CA THR A 39 3.14 10.87 -7.58
C THR A 39 2.47 10.60 -6.23
N ALA A 40 3.23 10.80 -5.15
CA ALA A 40 2.71 10.73 -3.78
C ALA A 40 1.52 11.69 -3.57
N ILE A 41 1.49 12.84 -4.25
CA ILE A 41 0.41 13.82 -4.17
C ILE A 41 -0.95 13.22 -4.57
N TYR A 42 -0.97 12.31 -5.54
CA TYR A 42 -2.20 11.66 -5.98
C TYR A 42 -2.46 10.35 -5.22
N THR A 43 -1.41 9.62 -4.85
CA THR A 43 -1.52 8.31 -4.21
C THR A 43 -1.87 8.41 -2.72
N ASP A 44 -1.29 9.37 -1.99
CA ASP A 44 -1.48 9.49 -0.54
C ASP A 44 -2.93 9.87 -0.17
N PRO A 45 -3.59 10.85 -0.82
CA PRO A 45 -4.98 11.16 -0.50
C PRO A 45 -5.92 10.00 -0.78
N LEU A 46 -5.66 9.19 -1.81
CA LEU A 46 -6.43 7.98 -2.11
C LEU A 46 -6.27 6.93 -1.00
N LEU A 47 -5.04 6.74 -0.54
CA LEU A 47 -4.72 5.89 0.61
C LEU A 47 -5.49 6.36 1.84
N TRP A 48 -5.35 7.63 2.22
CA TRP A 48 -5.97 8.16 3.43
C TRP A 48 -7.48 8.20 3.39
N ASN A 49 -8.07 8.66 2.28
CA ASN A 49 -9.52 8.71 2.12
C ASN A 49 -10.14 7.32 2.25
N ARG A 50 -9.50 6.26 1.75
CA ARG A 50 -10.06 4.90 1.78
C ARG A 50 -9.70 4.11 3.04
N VAL A 51 -8.52 4.34 3.61
CA VAL A 51 -8.05 3.68 4.83
C VAL A 51 -8.67 4.30 6.08
N ILE A 52 -8.62 5.63 6.25
CA ILE A 52 -9.19 6.28 7.45
C ILE A 52 -10.71 6.11 7.52
N SER A 53 -11.40 6.20 6.38
CA SER A 53 -12.86 6.10 6.37
C SER A 53 -13.39 4.70 6.70
N ASN A 54 -12.65 3.65 6.34
CA ASN A 54 -13.11 2.26 6.48
C ASN A 54 -12.42 1.47 7.60
N THR A 55 -11.34 1.97 8.19
CA THR A 55 -10.56 1.25 9.21
C THR A 55 -10.11 2.14 10.37
N ARG A 56 -9.70 1.51 11.47
CA ARG A 56 -8.94 2.19 12.53
C ARG A 56 -7.56 2.59 11.98
N LEU A 57 -7.07 3.75 12.38
CA LEU A 57 -5.71 4.22 12.04
C LEU A 57 -4.67 3.12 12.31
N PHE A 58 -3.92 2.73 11.27
CA PHE A 58 -2.82 1.79 11.42
C PHE A 58 -1.72 2.46 12.25
N LYS A 59 -1.29 1.83 13.35
CA LYS A 59 -0.19 2.39 14.16
C LYS A 59 1.16 2.28 13.45
N ASN A 60 1.38 1.17 12.74
CA ASN A 60 2.62 0.87 12.04
C ASN A 60 2.29 0.28 10.66
N ILE A 61 2.86 0.85 9.61
CA ILE A 61 2.78 0.32 8.24
C ILE A 61 4.19 -0.07 7.82
N ILE A 62 4.35 -1.30 7.33
CA ILE A 62 5.58 -1.77 6.70
C ILE A 62 5.34 -1.73 5.19
N SER A 63 6.28 -1.14 4.45
CA SER A 63 6.17 -0.96 3.01
C SER A 63 7.50 -1.16 2.31
N ASP A 64 7.46 -1.50 1.03
CA ASP A 64 8.62 -1.46 0.15
C ASP A 64 9.04 -0.03 -0.19
N ARG A 65 10.29 0.12 -0.65
CA ARG A 65 10.96 1.41 -0.89
C ARG A 65 10.60 2.05 -2.23
N TYR A 66 9.32 2.08 -2.57
CA TYR A 66 8.87 2.78 -3.77
C TYR A 66 9.05 4.31 -3.61
N PRO A 67 9.53 5.03 -4.64
CA PRO A 67 9.78 6.48 -4.56
C PRO A 67 8.60 7.31 -4.05
N LYS A 68 7.37 6.90 -4.38
CA LYS A 68 6.16 7.58 -3.90
C LYS A 68 5.93 7.38 -2.39
N LEU A 69 6.25 6.20 -1.87
CA LEU A 69 6.06 5.83 -0.47
C LEU A 69 7.19 6.37 0.42
N THR A 70 8.39 6.52 -0.13
CA THR A 70 9.55 7.13 0.56
C THR A 70 9.56 8.66 0.47
N SER A 71 8.61 9.26 -0.24
CA SER A 71 8.55 10.71 -0.39
C SER A 71 8.35 11.44 0.95
N ALA A 72 8.86 12.67 1.02
CA ALA A 72 8.69 13.53 2.20
C ALA A 72 7.20 13.80 2.48
N LEU A 73 6.40 13.97 1.43
CA LEU A 73 4.96 14.16 1.55
C LEU A 73 4.30 12.97 2.24
N CYS A 74 4.51 11.76 1.71
CA CYS A 74 3.95 10.53 2.27
C CYS A 74 4.38 10.35 3.73
N THR A 75 5.67 10.47 4.00
CA THR A 75 6.23 10.34 5.35
C THR A 75 5.63 11.37 6.33
N ASN A 76 5.46 12.61 5.88
CA ASN A 76 4.88 13.67 6.71
C ASN A 76 3.39 13.45 6.98
N ILE A 77 2.62 13.00 5.99
CA ILE A 77 1.19 12.71 6.17
C ILE A 77 1.01 11.53 7.14
N HIS A 78 1.79 10.44 7.01
CA HIS A 78 1.78 9.34 7.97
C HIS A 78 2.12 9.79 9.38
N ARG A 79 3.15 10.64 9.54
CA ARG A 79 3.49 11.22 10.84
C ARG A 79 2.35 12.07 11.42
N PHE A 80 1.69 12.89 10.59
CA PHE A 80 0.57 13.73 11.02
C PHE A 80 -0.59 12.91 11.58
N PHE A 81 -0.92 11.78 10.95
CA PHE A 81 -1.96 10.85 11.43
C PHE A 81 -1.48 9.87 12.51
N GLY A 82 -0.30 10.06 13.10
CA GLY A 82 0.25 9.19 14.15
C GLY A 82 0.58 7.78 13.68
N THR A 83 0.76 7.58 12.37
CA THR A 83 1.13 6.31 11.75
C THR A 83 2.64 6.27 11.50
N LYS A 84 3.32 5.25 12.00
CA LYS A 84 4.73 5.03 11.67
C LYS A 84 4.85 4.24 10.38
N LEU A 85 5.34 4.90 9.32
CA LEU A 85 5.74 4.23 8.08
C LEU A 85 7.19 3.71 8.22
N SER A 86 7.37 2.40 8.03
CA SER A 86 8.66 1.71 8.09
C SER A 86 8.93 1.03 6.76
N PHE A 87 10.17 1.07 6.29
CA PHE A 87 10.53 0.49 5.00
C PHE A 87 11.29 -0.83 5.16
N SER A 88 10.90 -1.84 4.39
CA SER A 88 11.61 -3.11 4.30
C SER A 88 13.04 -2.89 3.76
N THR A 89 13.98 -3.75 4.17
CA THR A 89 15.37 -3.76 3.71
C THR A 89 15.57 -5.00 2.85
N ALA A 90 15.20 -4.92 1.57
CA ALA A 90 15.08 -6.06 0.66
C ALA A 90 14.09 -7.13 1.14
N TYR A 91 13.66 -7.99 0.23
CA TYR A 91 12.73 -9.09 0.46
C TYR A 91 13.36 -10.08 1.47
N HIS A 92 13.25 -9.77 2.76
CA HIS A 92 13.55 -10.69 3.85
C HIS A 92 12.20 -11.16 4.38
N PRO A 93 11.74 -12.38 4.00
CA PRO A 93 10.51 -12.92 4.54
C PRO A 93 10.73 -13.14 6.03
N GLN A 94 10.24 -12.21 6.85
CA GLN A 94 10.27 -12.38 8.29
C GLN A 94 8.94 -12.96 8.75
N THR A 95 9.01 -14.27 9.00
CA THR A 95 8.02 -15.06 9.73
C THR A 95 6.63 -15.09 9.12
N ASN A 96 6.43 -15.88 8.06
CA ASN A 96 5.18 -16.59 7.72
C ASN A 96 3.89 -15.89 8.21
N GLY A 97 3.75 -14.59 7.95
CA GLY A 97 2.66 -13.80 8.48
C GLY A 97 1.42 -14.03 7.63
N ILE A 98 0.23 -13.96 8.24
CA ILE A 98 -1.03 -13.95 7.46
C ILE A 98 -1.01 -12.78 6.45
N GLY A 99 -0.45 -11.63 6.85
CA GLY A 99 -0.32 -10.46 5.99
C GLY A 99 0.58 -10.67 4.77
N GLU A 100 1.74 -11.30 4.96
CA GLU A 100 2.70 -11.57 3.87
C GLU A 100 2.15 -12.60 2.88
N ARG A 101 1.60 -13.73 3.37
CA ARG A 101 0.95 -14.73 2.51
C ARG A 101 -0.20 -14.14 1.70
N MET A 102 -0.97 -13.25 2.30
CA MET A 102 -2.07 -12.59 1.61
C MET A 102 -1.57 -11.61 0.55
N MET A 103 -0.49 -10.86 0.81
CA MET A 103 0.12 -9.98 -0.18
C MET A 103 0.64 -10.80 -1.38
N GLN A 104 1.40 -11.86 -1.10
CA GLN A 104 1.94 -12.75 -2.13
C GLN A 104 0.84 -13.40 -2.97
N THR A 105 -0.24 -13.88 -2.33
CA THR A 105 -1.40 -14.44 -3.06
C THR A 105 -2.09 -13.40 -3.96
N LEU A 106 -2.01 -12.11 -3.61
CA LEU A 106 -2.60 -11.03 -4.42
C LEU A 106 -1.65 -10.57 -5.54
N GLU A 107 -0.34 -10.66 -5.32
CA GLU A 107 0.69 -10.39 -6.32
C GLU A 107 0.75 -11.48 -7.39
N ASP A 108 0.76 -12.76 -6.98
CA ASP A 108 0.87 -13.94 -7.85
C ASP A 108 -0.38 -14.18 -8.73
N LYS A 109 -1.47 -13.43 -8.52
CA LYS A 109 -2.73 -13.57 -9.28
C LYS A 109 -2.81 -12.65 -10.52
N ASN A 110 -1.72 -11.99 -10.88
CA ASN A 110 -1.57 -11.26 -12.15
C ASN A 110 -0.80 -12.09 -13.17
#